data_AF-A0A366KZQ6-F1
#
_entry.id   AF-A0A366KZQ6-F1
#
_cell.length_a   1.000
_cell.length_b   1.000
_cell.length_c   1.000
_cell.angle_alpha   90.00
_cell.angle_beta   90.00
_cell.angle_gamma   90.00
#
_symmetry.space_group_name_H-M   'P 1'
#
loop_
_entity.id
_entity.type
_entity.pdbx_description
1 polymer ?
#
loop_
_entity_poly.entity_id
_entity_poly.type
_entity_poly.pdbx_seq_one_letter_code
_entity_poly.pdbx_strand_id
1 'polypeptide(L)'
;MTAHPFWGKVEQDWAGFSAEITFFHPFFKNSGIEIFLGEEFDEDGEEIEEPPTAQMLSGYADTYKDFIVNIENRLIALQESAFDRYQKLYAKYYENPLQSEQPALNINNIEHHNTHIREIIYIRILDEETIKISIRYALDTEHGIEFKFTGGQIVAIGGIAET
;
A
#
# COMPACT_ATOMS: atom_id res chain seq x y z
N MET A 1 -21.61 11.12 4.75
CA MET A 1 -21.46 10.02 5.74
C MET A 1 -22.42 8.91 5.38
N THR A 2 -21.89 7.72 5.12
CA THR A 2 -22.64 6.51 4.75
C THR A 2 -22.27 5.40 5.73
N ALA A 3 -23.19 4.49 6.06
CA ALA A 3 -22.89 3.35 6.91
C ALA A 3 -22.97 2.05 6.10
N HIS A 4 -22.04 1.13 6.34
CA HIS A 4 -22.00 -0.18 5.69
C HIS A 4 -21.75 -1.29 6.72
N PRO A 5 -22.42 -2.46 6.62
CA PRO A 5 -22.29 -3.52 7.63
C PRO A 5 -20.85 -4.03 7.85
N PHE A 6 -20.00 -3.95 6.83
CA PHE A 6 -18.60 -4.37 6.92
C PHE A 6 -17.66 -3.21 7.29
N TRP A 7 -17.85 -2.03 6.70
CA TRP A 7 -16.92 -0.91 6.83
C TRP A 7 -17.20 -0.03 8.05
N GLY A 8 -18.36 -0.20 8.69
CA GLY A 8 -18.86 0.72 9.70
C GLY A 8 -19.25 2.05 9.06
N LYS A 9 -18.92 3.14 9.74
CA LYS A 9 -19.07 4.49 9.22
C LYS A 9 -18.05 4.75 8.11
N VAL A 10 -18.53 5.34 7.01
CA VAL A 10 -17.73 5.81 5.88
C VAL A 10 -17.88 7.32 5.80
N GLU A 11 -16.75 8.03 5.86
CA GLU A 11 -16.70 9.49 5.86
C GLU A 11 -15.57 10.04 5.00
N GLN A 12 -15.72 11.30 4.59
CA GLN A 12 -14.67 12.01 3.87
C GLN A 12 -13.53 12.31 4.85
N ASP A 13 -12.32 12.16 4.36
CA ASP A 13 -11.05 12.23 5.07
C ASP A 13 -9.99 12.84 4.15
N TRP A 14 -8.75 12.93 4.59
CA TRP A 14 -7.69 13.68 3.91
C TRP A 14 -7.29 13.14 2.53
N ALA A 15 -7.71 11.93 2.15
CA ALA A 15 -7.45 11.32 0.84
C ALA A 15 -8.70 10.61 0.27
N GLY A 16 -9.86 11.27 0.35
CA GLY A 16 -11.15 10.74 -0.10
C GLY A 16 -11.92 10.09 1.03
N PHE A 17 -12.59 8.96 0.78
CA PHE A 17 -13.45 8.32 1.79
C PHE A 17 -12.73 7.22 2.55
N SER A 18 -12.76 7.27 3.89
CA SER A 18 -12.16 6.26 4.77
C SER A 18 -13.21 5.40 5.49
N ALA A 19 -12.82 4.17 5.83
CA ALA A 19 -13.62 3.26 6.64
C ALA A 19 -13.37 3.44 8.14
N GLU A 20 -14.36 3.10 8.97
CA GLU A 20 -14.21 3.05 10.43
C GLU A 20 -13.27 1.91 10.87
N ILE A 21 -13.27 0.79 10.14
CA ILE A 21 -12.34 -0.30 10.42
C ILE A 21 -10.92 0.08 9.96
N THR A 22 -9.94 -0.45 10.67
CA THR A 22 -8.52 -0.22 10.38
C THR A 22 -7.79 -1.53 10.13
N PHE A 23 -6.65 -1.45 9.44
CA PHE A 23 -5.79 -2.59 9.18
C PHE A 23 -4.70 -2.74 10.25
N PHE A 24 -4.37 -3.99 10.55
CA PHE A 24 -3.25 -4.37 11.40
C PHE A 24 -2.65 -5.69 10.92
N HIS A 25 -1.33 -5.76 10.89
CA HIS A 25 -0.60 -7.00 10.70
C HIS A 25 0.76 -6.95 11.43
N PRO A 26 1.21 -8.01 12.14
CA PRO A 26 2.42 -7.98 12.97
C PRO A 26 3.73 -7.63 12.24
N PHE A 27 3.76 -7.82 10.92
CA PHE A 27 4.90 -7.41 10.10
C PHE A 27 5.13 -5.89 10.14
N PHE A 28 4.06 -5.10 10.07
CA PHE A 28 4.15 -3.65 10.04
C PHE A 28 4.32 -3.08 11.45
N LYS A 29 5.05 -1.97 11.57
CA LYS A 29 5.27 -1.28 12.86
C LYS A 29 4.00 -0.54 13.33
N ASN A 30 3.15 -0.16 12.39
CA ASN A 30 2.01 0.72 12.59
C ASN A 30 0.78 -0.14 12.89
N SER A 31 -0.04 0.29 13.84
CA SER A 31 -1.37 -0.25 14.08
C SER A 31 -2.42 0.79 13.73
N GLY A 32 -3.62 0.35 13.38
CA GLY A 32 -4.70 1.28 13.07
C GLY A 32 -4.50 1.98 11.72
N ILE A 33 -3.99 1.25 10.73
CA ILE A 33 -3.74 1.79 9.39
C ILE A 33 -5.08 2.10 8.72
N GLU A 34 -5.19 3.31 8.18
CA GLU A 34 -6.38 3.80 7.49
C GLU A 34 -6.63 3.00 6.20
N ILE A 35 -7.91 2.75 5.93
CA ILE A 35 -8.38 2.08 4.73
C ILE A 35 -9.27 3.06 3.95
N PHE A 36 -8.79 3.50 2.81
CA PHE A 36 -9.53 4.33 1.87
C PHE A 36 -10.36 3.49 0.90
N LEU A 37 -11.52 4.01 0.50
CA LEU A 37 -12.54 3.33 -0.28
C LEU A 37 -12.86 4.16 -1.54
N GLY A 38 -12.36 3.68 -2.69
CA GLY A 38 -12.44 4.38 -3.98
C GLY A 38 -11.24 5.29 -4.24
N GLU A 39 -11.25 5.94 -5.41
CA GLU A 39 -10.26 6.95 -5.78
C GLU A 39 -10.50 8.26 -4.99
N GLU A 40 -9.46 9.09 -4.90
CA GLU A 40 -9.54 10.44 -4.34
C GLU A 40 -10.00 11.47 -5.38
N PHE A 41 -9.57 11.28 -6.63
CA PHE A 41 -9.85 12.18 -7.74
C PHE A 41 -10.57 11.44 -8.87
N ASP A 42 -11.41 12.14 -9.61
CA ASP A 42 -12.04 11.63 -10.82
C ASP A 42 -11.10 11.70 -12.05
N GLU A 43 -11.63 11.38 -13.23
CA GLU A 43 -10.86 11.37 -14.48
C GLU A 43 -10.37 12.75 -14.93
N ASP A 44 -11.00 13.83 -14.46
CA ASP A 44 -10.63 15.21 -14.73
C ASP A 44 -9.64 15.76 -13.68
N GLY A 45 -9.34 14.97 -12.65
CA GLY A 45 -8.46 15.35 -11.54
C GLY A 45 -9.15 16.19 -10.47
N GLU A 46 -10.48 16.21 -10.46
CA GLU A 46 -11.29 16.89 -9.45
C GLU A 46 -11.54 15.95 -8.25
N GLU A 47 -11.58 16.51 -7.04
CA GLU A 47 -11.80 15.71 -5.82
C GLU A 47 -13.20 15.08 -5.84
N ILE A 48 -13.28 13.79 -5.53
CA ILE A 48 -14.55 13.09 -5.43
C ILE A 48 -15.22 13.45 -4.10
N GLU A 49 -16.24 14.30 -4.15
CA GLU A 49 -17.03 14.72 -2.98
C GLU A 49 -18.21 13.79 -2.66
N GLU A 50 -18.60 12.92 -3.60
CA GLU A 50 -19.72 11.99 -3.41
C GLU A 50 -19.25 10.67 -2.79
N PRO A 51 -19.88 10.22 -1.69
CA PRO A 51 -19.48 8.96 -1.05
C PRO A 51 -19.76 7.75 -1.95
N PRO A 52 -18.95 6.68 -1.86
CA PRO A 52 -19.19 5.45 -2.61
C PRO A 52 -20.59 4.88 -2.37
N THR A 53 -21.19 4.35 -3.44
CA THR A 53 -22.51 3.73 -3.36
C THR A 53 -22.49 2.44 -2.52
N ALA A 54 -23.65 1.99 -2.03
CA ALA A 54 -23.75 0.74 -1.28
C ALA A 54 -23.24 -0.49 -2.07
N GLN A 55 -23.40 -0.47 -3.40
CA GLN A 55 -22.89 -1.53 -4.27
C GLN A 55 -21.36 -1.52 -4.34
N MET A 56 -20.75 -0.34 -4.52
CA MET A 56 -19.29 -0.18 -4.49
C MET A 56 -18.71 -0.61 -3.14
N LEU A 57 -19.33 -0.17 -2.04
CA LEU A 57 -18.91 -0.56 -0.68
C LEU A 57 -18.96 -2.09 -0.46
N SER A 58 -19.95 -2.77 -1.06
CA SER A 58 -20.03 -4.24 -1.01
C SER A 58 -18.90 -4.88 -1.82
N GLY A 59 -18.61 -4.39 -3.03
CA GLY A 59 -17.51 -4.86 -3.87
C GLY A 59 -16.13 -4.65 -3.22
N TYR A 60 -15.92 -3.48 -2.62
CA TYR A 60 -14.71 -3.20 -1.84
C TYR A 60 -14.58 -4.17 -0.67
N ALA A 61 -15.67 -4.44 0.05
CA ALA A 61 -15.65 -5.36 1.18
C ALA A 61 -15.24 -6.77 0.76
N ASP A 62 -15.70 -7.25 -0.39
CA ASP A 62 -15.33 -8.57 -0.90
C ASP A 62 -13.87 -8.61 -1.36
N THR A 63 -13.39 -7.55 -2.02
CA THR A 63 -11.98 -7.37 -2.41
C THR A 63 -11.05 -7.41 -1.18
N TYR A 64 -11.41 -6.68 -0.12
CA TYR A 64 -10.61 -6.64 1.10
C TYR A 64 -10.67 -7.96 1.88
N LYS A 65 -11.82 -8.63 1.97
CA LYS A 65 -11.90 -9.94 2.63
C LYS A 65 -11.00 -10.97 1.95
N ASP A 66 -11.00 -11.02 0.62
CA ASP A 66 -10.11 -11.90 -0.13
C ASP A 66 -8.64 -11.55 0.11
N PHE A 67 -8.31 -10.25 0.23
CA PHE A 67 -7.00 -9.79 0.63
C PHE A 67 -6.56 -10.28 2.01
N ILE A 68 -7.43 -10.15 3.00
CA ILE A 68 -7.12 -10.57 4.37
C ILE A 68 -7.02 -12.10 4.50
N VAL A 69 -7.89 -12.86 3.84
CA VAL A 69 -7.84 -14.34 3.88
C VAL A 69 -6.51 -14.88 3.33
N ASN A 70 -5.89 -14.15 2.40
CA ASN A 70 -4.65 -14.54 1.74
C ASN A 70 -3.44 -13.68 2.14
N ILE A 71 -3.52 -12.98 3.28
CA ILE A 71 -2.56 -11.93 3.64
C ILE A 71 -1.11 -12.42 3.70
N GLU A 72 -0.86 -13.62 4.23
CA GLU A 72 0.50 -14.15 4.38
C GLU A 72 1.18 -14.36 3.01
N ASN A 73 0.45 -14.91 2.04
CA ASN A 73 0.96 -15.11 0.68
C ASN A 73 1.19 -13.76 -0.03
N ARG A 74 0.28 -12.79 0.17
CA ARG A 74 0.41 -11.44 -0.40
C ARG A 74 1.58 -10.69 0.21
N LEU A 75 1.83 -10.90 1.50
CA LEU A 75 2.96 -10.31 2.21
C LEU A 75 4.29 -10.88 1.70
N ILE A 76 4.39 -12.20 1.49
CA ILE A 76 5.58 -12.81 0.88
C ILE A 76 5.84 -12.19 -0.49
N ALA A 77 4.83 -12.12 -1.35
CA ALA A 77 4.97 -11.53 -2.69
C ALA A 77 5.39 -10.04 -2.64
N LEU A 78 4.85 -9.28 -1.68
CA LEU A 78 5.23 -7.88 -1.44
C LEU A 78 6.70 -7.78 -1.06
N GLN A 79 7.17 -8.58 -0.09
CA GLN A 79 8.55 -8.58 0.39
C GLN A 79 9.53 -8.97 -0.73
N GLU A 80 9.22 -10.00 -1.51
CA GLU A 80 10.02 -10.43 -2.66
C GLU A 80 10.11 -9.34 -3.74
N SER A 81 8.97 -8.75 -4.09
CA SER A 81 8.90 -7.70 -5.12
C SER A 81 9.60 -6.41 -4.68
N ALA A 82 9.49 -6.06 -3.40
CA ALA A 82 10.17 -4.90 -2.82
C ALA A 82 11.70 -5.08 -2.86
N PHE A 83 12.19 -6.26 -2.51
CA PHE A 83 13.61 -6.56 -2.54
C PHE A 83 14.16 -6.58 -3.96
N ASP A 84 13.45 -7.15 -4.93
CA ASP A 84 13.82 -7.12 -6.34
C ASP A 84 13.91 -5.67 -6.87
N ARG A 85 12.93 -4.81 -6.53
CA ARG A 85 13.00 -3.37 -6.85
C ARG A 85 14.21 -2.68 -6.19
N TYR A 86 14.48 -2.98 -4.92
CA TYR A 86 15.67 -2.48 -4.23
C TYR A 86 16.95 -2.85 -4.98
N GLN A 87 17.13 -4.12 -5.34
CA GLN A 87 18.32 -4.59 -6.05
C GLN A 87 18.50 -3.88 -7.39
N LYS A 88 17.40 -3.68 -8.14
CA LYS A 88 17.43 -3.06 -9.47
C LYS A 88 17.71 -1.56 -9.43
N LEU A 89 17.13 -0.83 -8.48
CA LEU A 89 17.12 0.63 -8.49
C LEU A 89 18.05 1.27 -7.46
N TYR A 90 18.12 0.69 -6.26
CA TYR A 90 18.67 1.36 -5.08
C TYR A 90 20.00 0.78 -4.61
N ALA A 91 20.25 -0.53 -4.77
CA ALA A 91 21.45 -1.18 -4.25
C ALA A 91 22.75 -0.49 -4.67
N LYS A 92 22.84 0.01 -5.90
CA LYS A 92 24.01 0.78 -6.39
C LYS A 92 24.32 2.03 -5.57
N TYR A 93 23.32 2.67 -4.98
CA TYR A 93 23.48 3.87 -4.17
C TYR A 93 23.79 3.58 -2.70
N TYR A 94 23.50 2.37 -2.20
CA TYR A 94 23.63 2.03 -0.78
C TYR A 94 24.74 1.00 -0.50
N GLU A 95 25.07 0.16 -1.48
CA GLU A 95 26.03 -0.94 -1.32
C GLU A 95 27.40 -0.64 -1.94
N ASN A 96 27.54 0.51 -2.61
CA ASN A 96 28.81 0.98 -3.14
C ASN A 96 29.34 2.17 -2.33
N PRO A 97 30.30 1.95 -1.40
CA PRO A 97 30.85 3.02 -0.57
C PRO A 97 31.49 4.17 -1.33
N LEU A 98 31.98 3.93 -2.55
CA LEU A 98 32.55 4.98 -3.40
C LEU A 98 31.49 5.92 -3.97
N GLN A 99 30.25 5.45 -4.09
CA GLN A 99 29.13 6.21 -4.63
C GLN A 99 28.29 6.85 -3.52
N SER A 100 28.15 6.18 -2.37
CA SER A 100 27.35 6.63 -1.24
C SER A 100 28.11 7.56 -0.28
N GLU A 101 29.44 7.56 -0.33
CA GLU A 101 30.32 8.17 0.68
C GLU A 101 30.06 7.65 2.11
N GLN A 102 29.37 6.51 2.24
CA GLN A 102 28.97 5.87 3.48
C GLN A 102 29.34 4.38 3.45
N PRO A 103 29.46 3.72 4.61
CA PRO A 103 29.58 2.27 4.65
C PRO A 103 28.40 1.58 3.95
N ALA A 104 28.66 0.46 3.28
CA ALA A 104 27.62 -0.35 2.66
C ALA A 104 26.61 -0.81 3.71
N LEU A 105 25.31 -0.76 3.37
CA LEU A 105 24.25 -1.19 4.29
C LEU A 105 24.18 -2.72 4.42
N ASN A 106 24.78 -3.46 3.48
CA ASN A 106 24.80 -4.93 3.42
C ASN A 106 23.40 -5.55 3.36
N ILE A 107 22.50 -4.93 2.59
CA ILE A 107 21.15 -5.44 2.36
C ILE A 107 21.21 -6.50 1.25
N ASN A 108 21.57 -7.72 1.63
CA ASN A 108 21.84 -8.82 0.70
C ASN A 108 20.73 -9.89 0.67
N ASN A 109 19.66 -9.71 1.44
CA ASN A 109 18.53 -10.62 1.50
C ASN A 109 17.23 -9.88 1.86
N ILE A 110 16.10 -10.57 1.69
CA ILE A 110 14.76 -10.04 1.98
C ILE A 110 14.60 -9.66 3.45
N GLU A 111 15.15 -10.43 4.39
CA GLU A 111 14.98 -10.20 5.82
C GLU A 111 15.63 -8.88 6.28
N HIS A 112 16.80 -8.54 5.73
CA HIS A 112 17.46 -7.26 5.95
C HIS A 112 16.66 -6.12 5.31
N HIS A 113 16.19 -6.31 4.07
CA HIS A 113 15.40 -5.32 3.35
C HIS A 113 14.06 -5.02 4.03
N ASN A 114 13.41 -6.05 4.57
CA ASN A 114 12.14 -5.96 5.27
C ASN A 114 12.12 -4.92 6.39
N THR A 115 13.27 -4.63 7.01
CA THR A 115 13.37 -3.59 8.05
C THR A 115 13.03 -2.17 7.55
N HIS A 116 13.08 -1.95 6.24
CA HIS A 116 12.88 -0.65 5.58
C HIS A 116 11.48 -0.45 4.98
N ILE A 117 10.63 -1.48 4.96
CA ILE A 117 9.27 -1.46 4.36
C ILE A 117 8.16 -1.75 5.37
N ARG A 118 8.43 -1.52 6.67
CA ARG A 118 7.48 -1.87 7.75
C ARG A 118 6.43 -0.80 8.05
N GLU A 119 6.44 0.32 7.34
CA GLU A 119 5.61 1.49 7.66
C GLU A 119 4.59 1.74 6.55
N ILE A 120 3.40 1.15 6.66
CA ILE A 120 2.29 1.48 5.76
C ILE A 120 1.76 2.87 6.08
N ILE A 121 1.58 3.68 5.04
CA ILE A 121 0.90 4.97 5.11
C ILE A 121 -0.61 4.73 5.13
N TYR A 122 -1.14 4.05 4.10
CA TYR A 122 -2.54 3.65 4.03
C TYR A 122 -2.73 2.46 3.08
N ILE A 123 -3.93 1.88 3.12
CA ILE A 123 -4.42 0.93 2.12
C ILE A 123 -5.59 1.58 1.39
N ARG A 124 -5.64 1.47 0.06
CA ARG A 124 -6.77 1.95 -0.74
C ARG A 124 -7.41 0.77 -1.47
N ILE A 125 -8.71 0.60 -1.31
CA ILE A 125 -9.51 -0.40 -2.00
C ILE A 125 -10.24 0.29 -3.15
N LEU A 126 -10.10 -0.26 -4.34
CA LEU A 126 -10.61 0.28 -5.59
C LEU A 126 -11.56 -0.72 -6.25
N ASP A 127 -12.18 -0.31 -7.34
CA ASP A 127 -12.96 -1.20 -8.19
C ASP A 127 -12.08 -2.28 -8.84
N GLU A 128 -12.71 -3.22 -9.54
CA GLU A 128 -12.02 -4.27 -10.29
C GLU A 128 -11.05 -5.11 -9.44
N GLU A 129 -11.44 -5.43 -8.20
CA GLU A 129 -10.64 -6.24 -7.26
C GLU A 129 -9.25 -5.65 -6.99
N THR A 130 -9.15 -4.32 -7.03
CA THR A 130 -7.87 -3.61 -6.92
C THR A 130 -7.61 -3.10 -5.50
N ILE A 131 -6.36 -3.26 -5.05
CA ILE A 131 -5.87 -2.70 -3.78
C ILE A 131 -4.52 -2.01 -4.02
N LYS A 132 -4.38 -0.79 -3.52
CA LYS A 132 -3.09 -0.11 -3.40
C LYS A 132 -2.60 -0.13 -1.96
N ILE A 133 -1.32 -0.43 -1.77
CA ILE A 133 -0.65 -0.35 -0.46
C ILE A 133 0.53 0.60 -0.59
N SER A 134 0.45 1.72 0.08
CA SER A 134 1.47 2.77 0.05
C SER A 134 2.32 2.68 1.32
N ILE A 135 3.62 2.55 1.17
CA ILE A 135 4.59 2.33 2.25
C ILE A 135 5.59 3.48 2.27
N ARG A 136 5.84 4.01 3.47
CA ARG A 136 6.97 4.90 3.73
C ARG A 136 8.25 4.08 3.65
N TYR A 137 8.98 4.25 2.56
CA TYR A 137 10.18 3.48 2.30
C TYR A 137 11.41 4.15 2.91
N ALA A 138 12.05 3.51 3.89
CA ALA A 138 13.16 4.13 4.61
C ALA A 138 14.42 4.38 3.75
N LEU A 139 14.52 3.74 2.59
CA LEU A 139 15.60 3.91 1.62
C LEU A 139 15.22 4.85 0.46
N ASP A 140 13.99 5.36 0.44
CA ASP A 140 13.54 6.42 -0.48
C ASP A 140 12.39 7.18 0.18
N THR A 141 12.74 8.07 1.09
CA THR A 141 11.76 8.78 1.90
C THR A 141 10.97 9.82 1.11
N GLU A 142 11.46 10.21 -0.07
CA GLU A 142 10.83 11.18 -0.96
C GLU A 142 9.68 10.54 -1.74
N HIS A 143 9.91 9.37 -2.34
CA HIS A 143 8.93 8.73 -3.23
C HIS A 143 8.16 7.57 -2.60
N GLY A 144 8.68 6.99 -1.50
CA GLY A 144 8.08 5.82 -0.88
C GLY A 144 8.07 4.60 -1.81
N ILE A 145 7.15 3.68 -1.54
CA ILE A 145 6.88 2.52 -2.41
C ILE A 145 5.40 2.20 -2.39
N GLU A 146 4.81 1.97 -3.55
CA GLU A 146 3.41 1.60 -3.71
C GLU A 146 3.29 0.29 -4.47
N PHE A 147 2.42 -0.58 -3.97
CA PHE A 147 2.07 -1.84 -4.59
C PHE A 147 0.62 -1.78 -5.06
N LYS A 148 0.39 -2.13 -6.32
CA LYS A 148 -0.95 -2.34 -6.86
C LYS A 148 -1.21 -3.83 -7.01
N PHE A 149 -2.23 -4.30 -6.31
CA PHE A 149 -2.79 -5.64 -6.44
C PHE A 149 -4.05 -5.58 -7.29
N THR A 150 -4.24 -6.55 -8.19
CA THR A 150 -5.51 -6.79 -8.89
C THR A 150 -5.77 -8.29 -8.88
N GLY A 151 -6.95 -8.71 -8.44
CA GLY A 151 -7.27 -10.15 -8.27
C GLY A 151 -6.27 -10.87 -7.35
N GLY A 152 -5.72 -10.16 -6.38
CA GLY A 152 -4.75 -10.68 -5.42
C GLY A 152 -3.31 -10.85 -5.92
N GLN A 153 -2.98 -10.43 -7.15
CA GLN A 153 -1.62 -10.46 -7.70
C GLN A 153 -1.05 -9.05 -7.78
N ILE A 154 0.25 -8.89 -7.52
CA ILE A 154 0.95 -7.61 -7.75
C ILE A 154 1.06 -7.38 -9.25
N VAL A 155 0.42 -6.34 -9.76
CA VAL A 155 0.45 -5.95 -11.17
C VAL A 155 1.35 -4.74 -11.44
N ALA A 156 1.60 -3.92 -10.41
CA ALA A 156 2.52 -2.79 -10.50
C ALA A 156 3.20 -2.49 -9.16
N ILE A 157 4.41 -1.92 -9.26
CA ILE A 157 5.25 -1.49 -8.13
C ILE A 157 6.00 -0.21 -8.53
N GLY A 158 5.77 0.87 -7.79
CA GLY A 158 6.25 2.21 -8.14
C GLY A 158 6.55 3.08 -6.91
N GLY A 159 6.86 4.35 -7.14
CA GLY A 159 6.66 5.37 -6.12
C GLY A 159 5.17 5.56 -5.82
N ILE A 160 4.86 6.24 -4.73
CA ILE A 160 3.47 6.56 -4.36
C ILE A 160 2.83 7.38 -5.47
N ALA A 161 1.61 7.01 -5.87
CA ALA A 161 0.85 7.57 -6.98
C ALA A 161 1.41 7.31 -8.40
N GLU A 162 2.38 6.40 -8.56
CA GLU A 162 2.92 6.01 -9.87
C GLU A 162 2.29 4.71 -10.44
N THR A 163 1.31 4.10 -9.76
CA THR A 163 0.78 2.75 -10.07
C THR A 163 -0.70 2.66 -10.45
#